data_AF-A0A832MYB9-F1
#
_entry.id   AF-A0A832MYB9-F1
#
_cell.length_a   1.000
_cell.length_b   1.000
_cell.length_c   1.000
_cell.angle_alpha   90.00
_cell.angle_beta   90.00
_cell.angle_gamma   90.00
#
_symmetry.space_group_name_H-M   'P 1'
#
loop_
_entity.id
_entity.type
_entity.pdbx_description
1 polymer ?
#
loop_
_entity_poly.entity_id
_entity_poly.type
_entity_poly.pdbx_seq_one_letter_code
_entity_poly.pdbx_strand_id
1 'polypeptide(L)' 'MKSIHFNNQTIVPSKVICVGRNYVEHIKELNNET' A
#
# COMPACT_ATOMS: atom_id res chain seq x y z
N MET A 1 0.34 -19.21 -4.78
CA MET A 1 -0.06 -17.93 -4.16
C MET A 1 0.40 -17.94 -2.71
N LYS A 2 0.95 -16.84 -2.19
CA LYS A 2 1.37 -16.75 -0.77
C LYS A 2 0.20 -16.27 0.08
N SER A 3 -0.08 -16.94 1.18
CA SER A 3 -1.05 -16.48 2.18
C SER A 3 -0.42 -15.46 3.12
N ILE A 4 -1.25 -14.60 3.70
CA ILE A 4 -0.85 -13.65 4.75
C ILE A 4 -1.78 -13.79 5.96
N HIS A 5 -1.27 -13.46 7.14
CA HIS A 5 -2.09 -13.33 8.34
C HIS A 5 -2.45 -11.86 8.55
N PHE A 6 -3.73 -11.55 8.63
CA PHE A 6 -4.23 -10.20 8.88
C PHE A 6 -5.51 -10.28 9.71
N ASN A 7 -5.60 -9.50 10.79
CA ASN A 7 -6.76 -9.49 11.70
C ASN A 7 -7.22 -10.90 12.13
N ASN A 8 -6.29 -11.74 12.58
CA ASN A 8 -6.53 -13.14 12.96
C ASN A 8 -7.11 -14.05 11.85
N GLN A 9 -7.05 -13.63 10.59
CA GLN A 9 -7.50 -14.42 9.44
C GLN A 9 -6.33 -14.74 8.51
N THR A 10 -6.41 -15.91 7.86
CA THR A 10 -5.48 -16.29 6.79
C THR A 10 -6.11 -15.90 5.45
N ILE A 11 -5.50 -14.95 4.75
CA ILE A 11 -6.01 -14.41 3.49
C ILE A 11 -5.11 -14.87 2.34
N VAL A 12 -5.72 -15.30 1.23
CA VAL A 12 -5.02 -15.57 -0.04
C VAL A 12 -5.36 -14.42 -1.01
N PRO A 13 -4.46 -13.46 -1.23
CA PRO A 13 -4.73 -12.32 -2.08
C PRO A 13 -4.85 -12.75 -3.55
N SER A 14 -5.87 -12.25 -4.24
CA SER A 14 -6.06 -12.44 -5.69
C SER A 14 -5.25 -11.44 -6.52
N LYS A 15 -4.95 -10.27 -5.96
CA LYS A 15 -4.17 -9.20 -6.56
C LYS A 15 -3.52 -8.34 -5.47
N VAL A 16 -2.36 -7.75 -5.77
CA VAL A 16 -1.70 -6.74 -4.93
C VAL A 16 -1.67 -5.43 -5.71
N ILE A 17 -2.16 -4.33 -5.12
CA ILE A 17 -2.18 -3.00 -5.72
C ILE A 17 -1.29 -2.08 -4.89
N CYS A 18 -0.42 -1.31 -5.55
CA CYS A 18 0.41 -0.31 -4.92
C CYS A 18 -0.16 1.09 -5.21
N VAL A 19 -0.24 1.94 -4.18
CA VAL A 19 -0.63 3.35 -4.32
C VAL A 19 0.61 4.21 -4.06
N GLY A 20 1.06 4.92 -5.08
CA GLY A 20 2.17 5.86 -4.95
C GLY A 20 1.70 7.19 -4.36
N ARG A 21 2.55 7.83 -3.55
CA ARG A 21 2.32 9.20 -3.05
C ARG A 21 1.01 9.37 -2.28
N ASN A 22 0.62 8.36 -1.49
CA ASN A 22 -0.65 8.35 -0.72
C ASN A 22 -0.60 9.16 0.60
N TYR A 23 0.39 10.04 0.76
CA TYR A 23 0.61 10.82 1.98
C TYR A 23 1.12 12.20 1.61
N VAL A 24 0.49 13.26 2.17
CA VAL A 24 0.84 14.66 1.88
C VAL A 24 2.31 14.94 2.19
N GLU A 25 2.81 14.49 3.34
CA GLU A 25 4.22 14.69 3.70
C GLU A 25 5.17 14.00 2.71
N HIS A 26 4.81 12.81 2.21
CA HIS A 26 5.63 12.11 1.20
C HIS A 26 5.56 12.77 -0.18
N ILE A 27 4.45 13.45 -0.52
CA ILE A 27 4.35 14.27 -1.74
C ILE A 27 5.30 15.48 -1.64
N LYS A 28 5.34 16.14 -0.47
CA LYS A 28 6.25 17.27 -0.19
C LYS A 28 7.72 16.88 -0.29
N GLU A 29 8.12 15.76 0.33
CA GLU A 29 9.50 15.24 0.27
C GLU A 29 10.01 15.09 -1.17
N LEU A 30 9.12 14.72 -2.08
CA LEU A 30 9.43 14.50 -3.49
C LEU A 30 9.31 15.77 -4.35
N ASN A 31 9.00 16.93 -3.76
CA ASN A 31 8.68 18.18 -4.46
C ASN A 31 7.65 17.98 -5.57
N ASN A 32 6.66 17.12 -5.33
CA ASN A 32 5.66 16.75 -6.31
C ASN A 32 4.30 17.40 -6.02
N GLU A 33 4.33 18.63 -5.50
CA GLU A 33 3.13 19.43 -5.26
C GLU A 33 2.84 20.25 -6.53
N THR A 34 1.61 20.19 -7.06
CA THR A 34 1.15 20.99 -8.21
C THR A 34 -0.24 21.50 -7.93
#